data_AF-A0A3R9XGA3-F1
#
_entry.id   AF-A0A3R9XGA3-F1
#
_cell.length_a   1.000
_cell.length_b   1.000
_cell.length_c   1.000
_cell.angle_alpha   90.00
_cell.angle_beta   90.00
_cell.angle_gamma   90.00
#
_symmetry.space_group_name_H-M   'P 1'
#
loop_
_entity.id
_entity.type
_entity.pdbx_description
1 polymer ?
#
loop_
_entity_poly.entity_id
_entity_poly.type
_entity_poly.pdbx_seq_one_letter_code
_entity_poly.pdbx_strand_id
1 'polypeptide(L)'
;MSSEPAHPVPVRHRDHGMWLARFTAQVLVVCPRCGGRALVAPLPGLAEAPYFSALLFQPRRLTCAGCGAVADWTAEQRGAGLVGAVPGGTEDPFFRRPLWLQARCAGRILWAYNGKHVDALAAFVGARLRERNASPTMGMFARLPAWMKSAKHRDEVLAGLAALRTLARRSAPADRSDAAHERGDRPRHHGSMLFRGGPY
;
A
#
# COMPACT_ATOMS: atom_id res chain seq x y z
N MET A 1 -22.53 -18.08 -43.98
CA MET A 1 -22.19 -18.53 -42.61
C MET A 1 -21.49 -17.37 -41.93
N SER A 2 -22.26 -16.47 -41.33
CA SER A 2 -21.73 -15.26 -40.71
C SER A 2 -21.20 -15.62 -39.33
N SER A 3 -19.88 -15.58 -39.18
CA SER A 3 -19.18 -15.75 -37.91
C SER A 3 -19.52 -14.57 -37.01
N GLU A 4 -20.30 -14.84 -35.96
CA GLU A 4 -20.62 -13.88 -34.90
C GLU A 4 -19.33 -13.52 -34.14
N PRO A 5 -18.95 -12.25 -33.99
CA PRO A 5 -17.72 -11.88 -33.29
C PRO A 5 -17.92 -12.14 -31.80
N ALA A 6 -17.12 -13.05 -31.24
CA ALA A 6 -17.08 -13.30 -29.80
C ALA A 6 -16.85 -11.99 -29.05
N HIS A 7 -17.89 -11.48 -28.38
CA HIS A 7 -17.77 -10.32 -27.51
C HIS A 7 -16.77 -10.66 -26.40
N PRO A 8 -15.67 -9.89 -26.24
CA PRO A 8 -14.69 -10.17 -25.20
C PRO A 8 -15.38 -10.09 -23.84
N VAL A 9 -15.40 -11.21 -23.11
CA VAL A 9 -16.01 -11.30 -21.78
C VAL A 9 -15.39 -10.18 -20.93
N PRO A 10 -16.20 -9.26 -20.37
CA PRO A 10 -15.67 -8.13 -19.63
C PRO A 10 -14.92 -8.66 -18.41
N VAL A 11 -13.66 -8.24 -18.24
CA VAL A 11 -12.84 -8.60 -17.08
C VAL A 11 -13.57 -8.20 -15.82
N ARG A 12 -13.90 -9.21 -15.00
CA ARG A 12 -14.62 -9.05 -13.72
C ARG A 12 -13.63 -9.04 -12.56
N HIS A 13 -13.77 -8.08 -11.67
CA HIS A 13 -13.05 -8.08 -10.40
C HIS A 13 -14.01 -8.43 -9.26
N ARG A 14 -13.62 -9.39 -8.43
CA ARG A 14 -14.34 -9.77 -7.21
C ARG A 14 -13.62 -9.21 -6.00
N ASP A 15 -14.28 -8.30 -5.29
CA ASP A 15 -13.74 -7.74 -4.05
C ASP A 15 -13.93 -8.74 -2.90
N HIS A 16 -12.83 -9.34 -2.45
CA HIS A 16 -12.78 -10.22 -1.28
C HIS A 16 -12.68 -9.47 0.05
N GLY A 17 -12.85 -8.14 0.06
CA GLY A 17 -12.78 -7.32 1.25
C GLY A 17 -11.35 -7.15 1.75
N MET A 18 -10.38 -7.10 0.84
CA MET A 18 -8.96 -7.04 1.19
C MET A 18 -8.66 -5.76 1.98
N TRP A 19 -8.14 -5.89 3.19
CA TRP A 19 -7.74 -4.73 4.00
C TRP A 19 -6.43 -4.15 3.50
N LEU A 20 -6.30 -2.82 3.54
CA LEU A 20 -5.05 -2.13 3.20
C LEU A 20 -3.86 -2.61 4.05
N ALA A 21 -4.13 -3.02 5.30
CA ALA A 21 -3.13 -3.59 6.21
C ALA A 21 -2.41 -4.82 5.63
N ARG A 22 -3.05 -5.62 4.75
CA ARG A 22 -2.40 -6.75 4.08
C ARG A 22 -1.16 -6.33 3.28
N PHE A 23 -1.18 -5.13 2.71
CA PHE A 23 -0.08 -4.62 1.90
C PHE A 23 1.04 -3.99 2.73
N THR A 24 0.89 -3.89 4.07
CA THR A 24 1.96 -3.37 4.94
C THR A 24 2.99 -4.45 5.31
N ALA A 25 2.80 -5.71 4.91
CA ALA A 25 3.79 -6.78 5.13
C ALA A 25 5.15 -6.46 4.50
N GLN A 26 5.17 -5.70 3.41
CA GLN A 26 6.38 -5.15 2.82
C GLN A 26 6.05 -3.74 2.31
N VAL A 27 6.81 -2.74 2.73
CA VAL A 27 6.60 -1.35 2.28
C VAL A 27 7.88 -0.81 1.67
N LEU A 28 7.80 -0.34 0.44
CA LEU A 28 8.90 0.30 -0.27
C LEU A 28 8.89 1.79 0.07
N VAL A 29 9.98 2.27 0.67
CA VAL A 29 10.11 3.64 1.16
C VAL A 29 11.36 4.30 0.61
N VAL A 30 11.41 5.63 0.69
CA VAL A 30 12.61 6.40 0.41
C VAL A 30 13.56 6.29 1.61
N CYS A 31 14.78 5.83 1.35
CA CYS A 31 15.84 5.73 2.35
C CYS A 31 16.20 7.13 2.91
N PRO A 32 16.26 7.30 4.24
CA PRO A 32 16.71 8.55 4.86
C PRO A 32 18.12 8.97 4.50
N ARG A 33 19.01 8.01 4.27
CA ARG A 33 20.45 8.28 4.15
C ARG A 33 20.87 8.60 2.72
N CYS A 34 20.42 7.81 1.75
CA CYS A 34 20.85 7.97 0.35
C CYS A 34 19.74 8.42 -0.59
N GLY A 35 18.48 8.48 -0.14
CA GLY A 35 17.34 8.81 -1.02
C GLY A 35 16.95 7.71 -2.02
N GLY A 36 17.64 6.57 -2.04
CA GLY A 36 17.28 5.39 -2.84
C GLY A 36 16.17 4.56 -2.20
N ARG A 37 15.84 3.40 -2.78
CA ARG A 37 14.79 2.52 -2.26
C ARG A 37 15.25 1.77 -1.01
N ALA A 38 14.43 1.80 0.03
CA ALA A 38 14.54 0.96 1.21
C ALA A 38 13.27 0.10 1.38
N LEU A 39 13.40 -0.98 2.14
CA LEU A 39 12.33 -1.91 2.46
C LEU A 39 12.03 -1.87 3.95
N VAL A 40 10.76 -1.70 4.29
CA VAL A 40 10.22 -1.91 5.65
C VAL A 40 9.46 -3.23 5.67
N ALA A 41 9.88 -4.16 6.53
CA ALA A 41 9.27 -5.48 6.70
C ALA A 41 9.25 -5.89 8.18
N PRO A 42 8.40 -6.85 8.60
CA PRO A 42 8.46 -7.40 9.96
C PRO A 42 9.85 -7.96 10.27
N LEU A 43 10.25 -7.92 11.54
CA LEU A 43 11.48 -8.58 11.97
C LEU A 43 11.42 -10.08 11.64
N PRO A 44 12.54 -10.69 11.21
CA PRO A 44 12.61 -12.13 10.99
C PRO A 44 12.40 -12.88 12.32
N GLY A 45 11.84 -14.09 12.24
CA GLY A 45 11.61 -14.95 13.42
C GLY A 45 10.34 -14.63 14.22
N LEU A 46 9.54 -13.64 13.79
CA LEU A 46 8.20 -13.44 14.36
C LEU A 46 7.23 -14.51 13.86
N ALA A 47 6.32 -14.94 14.75
CA ALA A 47 5.20 -15.79 14.35
C ALA A 47 4.36 -15.11 13.26
N GLU A 48 3.76 -15.93 12.38
CA GLU A 48 2.88 -15.41 11.35
C GLU A 48 1.72 -14.62 11.97
N ALA A 49 1.37 -13.51 11.32
CA ALA A 49 0.28 -12.66 11.76
C ALA A 49 -1.04 -13.45 11.67
N PRO A 50 -1.76 -13.70 12.78
CA PRO A 50 -3.00 -14.49 12.75
C PRO A 50 -4.12 -13.80 11.96
N TYR A 51 -4.02 -12.49 11.75
CA TYR A 51 -4.92 -11.68 10.95
C TYR A 51 -4.20 -10.44 10.39
N PHE A 52 -4.68 -9.87 9.28
CA PHE A 52 -3.98 -8.75 8.61
C PHE A 52 -3.82 -7.50 9.48
N SER A 53 -4.73 -7.23 10.43
CA SER A 53 -4.56 -6.08 11.33
C SER A 53 -3.42 -6.28 12.33
N ALA A 54 -2.99 -7.51 12.66
CA ALA A 54 -1.85 -7.76 13.54
C ALA A 54 -0.54 -7.20 12.94
N LEU A 55 -0.44 -7.12 11.61
CA LEU A 55 0.69 -6.52 10.90
C LEU A 55 0.95 -5.06 11.34
N LEU A 56 -0.07 -4.33 11.81
CA LEU A 56 0.06 -2.94 12.24
C LEU A 56 0.77 -2.78 13.59
N PHE A 57 0.95 -3.87 14.34
CA PHE A 57 1.54 -3.88 15.68
C PHE A 57 2.88 -4.62 15.72
N GLN A 58 3.23 -5.36 14.66
CA GLN A 58 4.45 -6.15 14.62
C GLN A 58 5.69 -5.25 14.51
N PRO A 59 6.76 -5.55 15.28
CA PRO A 59 8.05 -4.89 15.12
C PRO A 59 8.55 -4.93 13.67
N ARG A 60 9.04 -3.80 13.17
CA ARG A 60 9.48 -3.63 11.79
C ARG A 60 10.96 -3.27 11.73
N ARG A 61 11.60 -3.67 10.63
CA ARG A 61 12.94 -3.24 10.27
C ARG A 61 12.93 -2.59 8.90
N LEU A 62 13.47 -1.37 8.84
CA LEU A 62 13.84 -0.69 7.62
C LEU A 62 15.25 -1.15 7.22
N THR A 63 15.42 -1.54 5.96
CA THR A 63 16.72 -1.92 5.38
C THR A 63 16.90 -1.26 4.02
N CYS A 64 18.07 -0.64 3.79
CA CYS A 64 18.44 -0.11 2.48
C CYS A 64 19.57 -0.95 1.86
N ALA A 65 19.29 -1.59 0.73
CA ALA A 65 20.28 -2.39 0.00
C ALA A 65 21.39 -1.54 -0.65
N GLY A 66 21.16 -0.24 -0.88
CA GLY A 66 22.13 0.64 -1.54
C GLY A 66 23.20 1.22 -0.61
N CYS A 67 22.84 1.63 0.61
CA CYS A 67 23.76 2.28 1.56
C CYS A 67 23.88 1.57 2.91
N GLY A 68 23.22 0.43 3.09
CA GLY A 68 23.26 -0.35 4.33
C GLY A 68 22.53 0.29 5.52
N ALA A 69 21.76 1.35 5.32
CA ALA A 69 20.98 1.96 6.41
C ALA A 69 19.96 0.96 6.98
N VAL A 70 19.96 0.82 8.31
CA VAL A 70 19.03 -0.02 9.06
C VAL A 70 18.39 0.80 10.17
N ALA A 71 17.10 0.60 10.41
CA ALA A 71 16.39 1.15 11.57
C ALA A 71 15.29 0.19 12.00
N ASP A 72 15.04 0.10 13.31
CA ASP A 72 14.00 -0.73 13.88
C ASP A 72 12.85 0.13 14.41
N TRP A 73 11.64 -0.43 14.36
CA TRP A 73 10.42 0.17 14.87
C TRP A 73 9.64 -0.84 15.69
N THR A 74 9.08 -0.39 16.79
CA THR A 74 8.17 -1.16 17.63
C THR A 74 6.92 -0.34 17.88
N ALA A 75 5.77 -1.02 17.99
CA ALA A 75 4.51 -0.36 18.34
C ALA A 75 4.64 0.32 19.71
N GLU A 76 4.14 1.55 19.81
CA GLU A 76 4.08 2.28 21.08
C GLU A 76 3.14 1.54 22.05
N GLN A 77 3.55 1.42 23.31
CA GLN A 77 2.72 0.85 24.36
C GLN A 77 2.01 1.98 25.13
N ARG A 78 0.68 1.89 25.23
CA ARG A 78 -0.16 2.80 26.00
C ARG A 78 -0.99 1.99 27.00
N GLY A 79 -0.52 1.95 28.25
CA GLY A 79 -1.07 1.08 29.28
C GLY A 79 -0.92 -0.40 28.92
N ALA A 80 -2.02 -1.17 28.97
CA ALA A 80 -2.06 -2.57 28.58
C ALA A 80 -2.22 -2.79 27.05
N GLY A 81 -2.30 -1.71 26.27
CA GLY A 81 -2.50 -1.77 24.81
C GLY A 81 -1.28 -1.35 24.01
N LEU A 82 -1.15 -1.91 22.81
CA LEU A 82 -0.28 -1.43 21.76
C LEU A 82 -1.04 -0.47 20.84
N VAL A 83 -0.40 0.62 20.45
CA VAL A 83 -0.91 1.56 19.45
C VAL A 83 -0.42 1.09 18.08
N GLY A 84 -1.36 0.73 17.22
CA GLY A 84 -1.09 0.21 15.88
C GLY A 84 -0.79 1.34 14.92
N ALA A 85 0.10 1.05 13.97
CA ALA A 85 0.39 1.94 12.86
C ALA A 85 -0.89 2.20 12.04
N VAL A 86 -1.06 3.43 11.55
CA VAL A 86 -2.24 3.82 10.76
C VAL A 86 -1.90 3.74 9.28
N PRO A 87 -2.44 2.77 8.53
CA PRO A 87 -2.21 2.69 7.09
C PRO A 87 -3.05 3.71 6.32
N GLY A 88 -2.48 4.18 5.21
CA GLY A 88 -3.04 5.17 4.31
C GLY A 88 -2.04 6.28 4.01
N GLY A 89 -2.27 6.99 2.91
CA GLY A 89 -1.48 8.15 2.51
C GLY A 89 -0.18 7.82 1.79
N THR A 90 0.59 8.88 1.55
CA THR A 90 1.86 8.88 0.78
C THR A 90 3.08 8.54 1.64
N GLU A 91 2.88 8.22 2.91
CA GLU A 91 3.91 7.85 3.86
C GLU A 91 3.74 6.41 4.34
N ASP A 92 4.85 5.80 4.75
CA ASP A 92 4.79 4.51 5.40
C ASP A 92 4.22 4.62 6.82
N PRO A 93 3.43 3.63 7.27
CA PRO A 93 2.74 3.72 8.55
C PRO A 93 3.65 3.69 9.79
N PHE A 94 4.88 3.22 9.67
CA PHE A 94 5.74 2.86 10.79
C PHE A 94 6.83 3.91 11.03
N PHE A 95 7.60 4.24 9.99
CA PHE A 95 8.73 5.17 10.04
C PHE A 95 8.39 6.56 9.48
N ARG A 96 7.15 6.77 9.02
CA ARG A 96 6.67 8.05 8.44
C ARG A 96 7.53 8.56 7.29
N ARG A 97 8.10 7.63 6.52
CA ARG A 97 8.93 7.91 5.34
C ARG A 97 8.04 8.05 4.11
N PRO A 98 8.40 8.93 3.15
CA PRO A 98 7.75 8.93 1.85
C PRO A 98 7.83 7.55 1.19
N LEU A 99 6.72 7.09 0.63
CA LEU A 99 6.69 5.85 -0.15
C LEU A 99 7.55 5.98 -1.41
N TRP A 100 8.24 4.91 -1.78
CA TRP A 100 9.01 4.84 -3.02
C TRP A 100 8.10 4.82 -4.25
N LEU A 101 6.98 4.11 -4.15
CA LEU A 101 6.01 3.98 -5.24
C LEU A 101 4.99 5.12 -5.18
N GLN A 102 5.38 6.26 -5.73
CA GLN A 102 4.51 7.41 -5.91
C GLN A 102 4.71 7.99 -7.30
N ALA A 103 3.62 8.49 -7.89
CA ALA A 103 3.64 9.17 -9.18
C ALA A 103 2.52 10.21 -9.22
N ARG A 104 2.74 11.31 -9.95
CA ARG A 104 1.66 12.24 -10.29
C ARG A 104 0.75 11.59 -11.34
N CYS A 105 -0.55 11.62 -11.09
CA CYS A 105 -1.58 11.05 -11.95
C CYS A 105 -2.88 11.84 -11.76
N ALA A 106 -3.49 12.31 -12.85
CA ALA A 106 -4.75 13.04 -12.86
C ALA A 106 -4.75 14.28 -11.94
N GLY A 107 -3.61 15.00 -11.88
CA GLY A 107 -3.40 16.15 -11.00
C GLY A 107 -3.32 15.80 -9.51
N ARG A 108 -3.19 14.51 -9.17
CA ARG A 108 -3.13 13.97 -7.80
C ARG A 108 -1.93 13.04 -7.66
N ILE A 109 -1.71 12.51 -6.46
CA ILE A 109 -0.67 11.50 -6.21
C ILE A 109 -1.29 10.10 -6.22
N LEU A 110 -0.80 9.26 -7.12
CA LEU A 110 -1.00 7.82 -7.11
C LEU A 110 0.12 7.19 -6.31
N TRP A 111 -0.21 6.31 -5.37
CA TRP A 111 0.78 5.65 -4.53
C TRP A 111 0.43 4.19 -4.27
N ALA A 112 1.44 3.40 -3.93
CA ALA A 112 1.28 2.01 -3.50
C ALA A 112 2.35 1.65 -2.45
N TYR A 113 2.12 0.58 -1.69
CA TYR A 113 3.11 0.13 -0.69
C TYR A 113 4.17 -0.78 -1.30
N ASN A 114 3.77 -1.64 -2.23
CA ASN A 114 4.64 -2.62 -2.88
C ASN A 114 4.00 -3.04 -4.21
N GLY A 115 4.70 -3.91 -4.96
CA GLY A 115 4.21 -4.44 -6.24
C GLY A 115 2.86 -5.19 -6.11
N LYS A 116 2.64 -5.95 -5.04
CA LYS A 116 1.36 -6.64 -4.81
C LYS A 116 0.20 -5.65 -4.67
N HIS A 117 0.44 -4.50 -4.05
CA HIS A 117 -0.55 -3.43 -3.95
C HIS A 117 -0.83 -2.81 -5.32
N VAL A 118 0.20 -2.53 -6.12
CA VAL A 118 0.03 -2.04 -7.51
C VAL A 118 -0.84 -3.00 -8.32
N ASP A 119 -0.59 -4.30 -8.21
CA ASP A 119 -1.30 -5.33 -8.97
C ASP A 119 -2.76 -5.43 -8.56
N ALA A 120 -3.04 -5.34 -7.26
CA ALA A 120 -4.40 -5.30 -6.75
C ALA A 120 -5.17 -4.07 -7.25
N LEU A 121 -4.53 -2.88 -7.25
CA LEU A 121 -5.12 -1.66 -7.79
C LEU A 121 -5.37 -1.78 -9.30
N ALA A 122 -4.42 -2.31 -10.06
CA ALA A 122 -4.54 -2.45 -11.51
C ALA A 122 -5.68 -3.41 -11.89
N ALA A 123 -5.78 -4.55 -11.19
CA ALA A 123 -6.86 -5.50 -11.39
C ALA A 123 -8.25 -4.88 -11.11
N PHE A 124 -8.37 -4.04 -10.10
CA PHE A 124 -9.63 -3.36 -9.76
C PHE A 124 -9.99 -2.23 -10.73
N VAL A 125 -9.01 -1.38 -11.08
CA VAL A 125 -9.24 -0.23 -11.99
C VAL A 125 -9.53 -0.71 -13.40
N GLY A 126 -8.80 -1.73 -13.87
CA GLY A 126 -8.94 -2.34 -15.19
C GLY A 126 -10.23 -3.14 -15.39
N ALA A 127 -10.84 -3.64 -14.31
CA ALA A 127 -12.11 -4.34 -14.40
C ALA A 127 -13.25 -3.40 -14.81
N ARG A 128 -14.00 -3.83 -15.84
CA ARG A 128 -15.21 -3.13 -16.30
C ARG A 128 -16.42 -3.45 -15.44
N LEU A 129 -16.46 -4.65 -14.87
CA LEU A 129 -17.47 -5.07 -13.92
C LEU A 129 -16.82 -5.39 -12.57
N ARG A 130 -17.32 -4.75 -11.50
CA ARG A 130 -16.80 -4.87 -10.14
C ARG A 130 -17.88 -5.50 -9.26
N GLU A 131 -17.72 -6.77 -8.94
CA GLU A 131 -18.63 -7.51 -8.07
C GLU A 131 -18.22 -7.30 -6.61
N ARG A 132 -19.15 -6.79 -5.80
CA ARG A 132 -18.91 -6.45 -4.40
C ARG A 132 -19.42 -7.58 -3.52
N ASN A 133 -18.52 -8.49 -3.16
CA ASN A 133 -18.86 -9.69 -2.38
C ASN A 133 -18.49 -9.56 -0.88
N ALA A 134 -17.97 -8.41 -0.45
CA ALA A 134 -17.50 -8.17 0.91
C ALA A 134 -18.11 -6.91 1.56
N SER A 135 -18.14 -6.92 2.90
CA SER A 135 -18.72 -5.84 3.71
C SER A 135 -18.12 -4.46 3.35
N PRO A 136 -18.96 -3.43 3.09
CA PRO A 136 -18.55 -2.10 2.63
C PRO A 136 -17.52 -1.39 3.50
N THR A 137 -17.49 -1.70 4.79
CA THR A 137 -16.86 -0.85 5.79
C THR A 137 -15.34 -1.05 5.85
N MET A 138 -14.82 -2.22 5.50
CA MET A 138 -13.43 -2.60 5.80
C MET A 138 -12.53 -2.86 4.58
N GLY A 139 -13.09 -3.02 3.38
CA GLY A 139 -12.32 -3.26 2.16
C GLY A 139 -11.56 -2.02 1.66
N MET A 140 -10.32 -2.22 1.21
CA MET A 140 -9.48 -1.17 0.61
C MET A 140 -10.18 -0.49 -0.57
N PHE A 141 -10.78 -1.28 -1.47
CA PHE A 141 -11.41 -0.78 -2.70
C PHE A 141 -12.63 0.12 -2.43
N ALA A 142 -13.40 -0.17 -1.37
CA ALA A 142 -14.51 0.67 -0.95
C ALA A 142 -14.03 2.09 -0.57
N ARG A 143 -12.87 2.18 0.09
CA ARG A 143 -12.27 3.41 0.58
C ARG A 143 -11.40 4.14 -0.45
N LEU A 144 -11.29 3.62 -1.67
CA LEU A 144 -10.53 4.30 -2.72
C LEU A 144 -11.15 5.65 -3.07
N PRO A 145 -10.31 6.67 -3.36
CA PRO A 145 -10.78 7.96 -3.84
C PRO A 145 -11.66 7.85 -5.08
N ALA A 146 -12.67 8.72 -5.19
CA ALA A 146 -13.62 8.71 -6.31
C ALA A 146 -12.93 8.83 -7.68
N TRP A 147 -11.85 9.61 -7.77
CA TRP A 147 -11.12 9.81 -9.03
C TRP A 147 -10.49 8.53 -9.56
N MET A 148 -9.95 7.65 -8.70
CA MET A 148 -9.39 6.35 -9.11
C MET A 148 -10.49 5.37 -9.57
N LYS A 149 -11.72 5.55 -9.07
CA LYS A 149 -12.87 4.71 -9.44
C LYS A 149 -13.55 5.19 -10.73
N SER A 150 -13.37 6.46 -11.09
CA SER A 150 -13.98 7.10 -12.25
C SER A 150 -13.47 6.51 -13.56
N ALA A 151 -14.39 6.26 -14.50
CA ALA A 151 -14.02 5.80 -15.84
C ALA A 151 -13.19 6.85 -16.61
N LYS A 152 -13.37 8.15 -16.32
CA LYS A 152 -12.67 9.25 -16.99
C LYS A 152 -11.15 9.17 -16.83
N HIS A 153 -10.67 8.71 -15.68
CA HIS A 153 -9.24 8.64 -15.36
C HIS A 153 -8.69 7.21 -15.46
N ARG A 154 -9.47 6.25 -15.97
CA ARG A 154 -9.08 4.83 -15.96
C ARG A 154 -7.74 4.60 -16.66
N ASP A 155 -7.61 5.08 -17.90
CA ASP A 155 -6.42 4.82 -18.72
C ASP A 155 -5.18 5.51 -18.13
N GLU A 156 -5.36 6.74 -17.64
CA GLU A 156 -4.31 7.50 -16.95
C GLU A 156 -3.85 6.81 -15.66
N VAL A 157 -4.79 6.31 -14.84
CA VAL A 157 -4.48 5.55 -13.61
C VAL A 157 -3.77 4.24 -13.93
N LEU A 158 -4.20 3.51 -14.96
CA LEU A 158 -3.55 2.27 -15.37
C LEU A 158 -2.13 2.52 -15.87
N ALA A 159 -1.92 3.58 -16.64
CA ALA A 159 -0.58 4.01 -17.06
C ALA A 159 0.30 4.37 -15.85
N GLY A 160 -0.25 5.11 -14.88
CA GLY A 160 0.43 5.43 -13.62
C GLY A 160 0.80 4.18 -12.82
N LEU A 161 -0.11 3.21 -12.71
CA LEU A 161 0.16 1.93 -12.02
C LEU A 161 1.23 1.11 -12.75
N ALA A 162 1.24 1.10 -14.08
CA ALA A 162 2.29 0.45 -14.87
C ALA A 162 3.67 1.11 -14.63
N ALA A 163 3.71 2.44 -14.54
CA ALA A 163 4.91 3.18 -14.19
C ALA A 163 5.39 2.82 -12.77
N LEU A 164 4.49 2.76 -11.78
CA LEU A 164 4.82 2.30 -10.42
C LEU A 164 5.35 0.86 -10.39
N ARG A 165 4.77 -0.04 -11.19
CA ARG A 165 5.25 -1.43 -11.30
C ARG A 165 6.68 -1.48 -11.82
N THR A 166 7.04 -0.61 -12.76
CA THR A 166 8.41 -0.46 -13.26
C THR A 166 9.34 0.17 -12.22
N LEU A 167 8.88 1.21 -11.54
CA LEU A 167 9.62 1.88 -10.46
C LEU A 167 9.93 0.95 -9.28
N ALA A 168 9.08 -0.04 -9.01
CA ALA A 168 9.29 -1.05 -7.97
C ALA A 168 10.55 -1.90 -8.18
N ARG A 169 10.99 -2.07 -9.44
CA ARG A 169 12.22 -2.80 -9.77
C ARG A 169 13.47 -1.94 -9.65
N ARG A 170 13.30 -0.62 -9.66
CA ARG A 170 14.38 0.37 -9.53
C ARG A 170 14.70 0.64 -8.07
N SER A 171 15.91 1.11 -7.79
CA SER A 171 16.35 1.35 -6.41
C SER A 171 17.36 2.48 -6.25
N ALA A 172 17.93 3.01 -7.34
CA ALA A 172 18.92 4.07 -7.24
C ALA A 172 18.23 5.38 -6.84
N PRO A 173 18.90 6.28 -6.10
CA PRO A 173 18.32 7.58 -5.74
C PRO A 173 17.83 8.40 -6.94
N ALA A 174 18.52 8.29 -8.08
CA ALA A 174 18.16 8.96 -9.33
C ALA A 174 16.86 8.43 -9.97
N ASP A 175 16.41 7.23 -9.59
CA ASP A 175 15.16 6.65 -10.09
C ASP A 175 13.92 7.20 -9.35
N ARG A 176 14.13 7.93 -8.24
CA ARG A 176 13.05 8.43 -7.39
C ARG A 176 12.14 9.37 -8.18
N SER A 177 10.82 9.12 -8.14
CA SER A 177 9.86 10.05 -8.71
C SER A 177 9.84 11.38 -7.94
N ASP A 178 9.63 12.47 -8.68
CA ASP A 178 9.32 13.81 -8.17
C ASP A 178 8.10 13.86 -7.22
N ALA A 179 7.21 12.86 -7.30
CA ALA A 179 6.08 12.68 -6.39
C ALA A 179 6.50 12.17 -5.00
N ALA A 180 7.64 11.49 -4.91
CA ALA A 180 8.11 10.86 -3.68
C ALA A 180 8.91 11.80 -2.76
N HIS A 181 8.89 13.12 -2.99
CA HIS A 181 9.46 14.12 -2.07
C HIS A 181 8.50 14.41 -0.90
N GLU A 182 9.03 14.78 0.26
CA GLU A 182 8.23 15.06 1.47
C GLU A 182 7.09 16.05 1.15
N ARG A 183 5.84 15.57 1.26
CA ARG A 183 4.62 16.39 1.28
C ARG A 183 3.65 15.82 2.32
N GLY A 184 3.16 16.71 3.18
CA GLY A 184 2.31 16.42 4.33
C GLY A 184 0.84 16.10 4.02
N ASP A 185 0.56 15.27 3.02
CA ASP A 185 -0.79 14.70 2.81
C ASP A 185 -1.05 13.58 3.84
N ARG A 186 -1.21 14.00 5.10
CA ARG A 186 -1.38 13.12 6.26
C ARG A 186 -2.80 12.55 6.31
N PRO A 187 -2.98 11.22 6.43
CA PRO A 187 -4.24 10.65 6.87
C PRO A 187 -4.59 11.18 8.28
N ARG A 188 -5.87 11.47 8.53
CA ARG A 188 -6.34 11.85 9.88
C ARG A 188 -6.10 10.70 10.87
N HIS A 189 -5.52 11.02 12.03
CA HIS A 189 -5.23 10.06 13.10
C HIS A 189 -6.53 9.49 13.66
N HIS A 190 -6.83 8.24 13.33
CA HIS A 190 -7.59 7.36 14.22
C HIS A 190 -6.74 6.12 14.43
N GLY A 191 -5.95 6.14 15.51
CA GLY A 191 -5.08 5.02 15.90
C GLY A 191 -5.93 3.84 16.34
N SER A 192 -5.67 2.66 15.78
CA SER A 192 -6.21 1.41 16.31
C SER A 192 -5.39 0.99 17.53
N MET A 193 -6.04 0.67 18.65
CA MET A 193 -5.38 0.08 19.81
C MET A 193 -5.63 -1.42 19.87
N LEU A 194 -4.61 -2.20 20.19
CA LEU A 194 -4.69 -3.63 20.45
C LEU A 194 -4.32 -3.89 21.90
N PHE A 195 -5.29 -4.31 22.71
CA PHE A 195 -5.04 -4.73 24.08
C PHE A 195 -4.46 -6.15 24.10
N ARG A 196 -3.32 -6.34 24.76
CA ARG A 196 -2.83 -7.69 25.05
C ARG A 196 -3.60 -8.19 26.26
N GLY A 197 -4.28 -9.34 26.14
CA GLY A 197 -4.83 -10.01 27.32
C GLY A 197 -3.70 -10.35 28.29
N GLY A 198 -3.88 -10.02 29.57
CA GLY A 198 -2.97 -10.44 30.64
C GLY A 198 -3.14 -11.93 30.95
N PRO A 199 -2.15 -12.58 31.58
CA PRO A 199 -2.39 -13.89 32.18
C PRO A 199 -3.44 -13.71 33.29
N TYR A 200 -4.56 -14.41 33.18
CA TYR A 200 -5.49 -14.60 34.28
C TYR A 200 -4.90 -15.55 35.31
#